data_AF-A0A914YEW1-F1
#
_entry.id   AF-A0A914YEW1-F1
#
_cell.length_a   1.000
_cell.length_b   1.000
_cell.length_c   1.000
_cell.angle_alpha   90.00
_cell.angle_beta   90.00
_cell.angle_gamma   90.00
#
_symmetry.space_group_name_H-M   'P 1'
#
loop_
_entity.id
_entity.type
_entity.pdbx_description
1 polymer ?
#
loop_
_entity_poly.entity_id
_entity_poly.type
_entity_poly.pdbx_seq_one_letter_code
_entity_poly.pdbx_strand_id
1 'polypeptide(L)'
;MKVVELTKLLDEFVESRFIHYLTIDIEGFEYGILRELIGNGQFAKAGITICQIDAELHNPKFPNAHDSIKQLNPVRFILDFLDTPSPYIPIFNVPYLKHPHQKVSFVNIVNPECRRAFKIESYFDRK
;
A
#
# COMPACT_ATOMS: atom_id res chain seq x y z
N MET A 1 0.68 -12.24 -7.45
CA MET A 1 2.07 -11.92 -7.83
C MET A 1 2.99 -12.39 -6.72
N LYS A 2 3.93 -13.29 -6.97
CA LYS A 2 4.94 -13.66 -5.96
C LYS A 2 6.06 -12.61 -6.05
N VAL A 3 6.62 -12.23 -4.91
CA VAL A 3 7.66 -11.18 -4.83
C VAL A 3 8.85 -11.46 -5.77
N VAL A 4 9.15 -12.74 -6.01
CA VAL A 4 10.18 -13.21 -6.93
C VAL A 4 9.98 -12.72 -8.38
N GLU A 5 8.74 -12.67 -8.87
CA GLU A 5 8.52 -12.20 -10.24
C GLU A 5 8.68 -10.68 -10.34
N LEU A 6 8.25 -9.92 -9.32
CA LEU A 6 8.47 -8.47 -9.32
C LEU A 6 9.95 -8.14 -9.19
N THR A 7 10.72 -8.83 -8.34
CA THR A 7 12.16 -8.59 -8.22
C THR A 7 12.88 -8.79 -9.55
N LYS A 8 12.53 -9.84 -10.31
CA LYS A 8 13.11 -10.06 -11.63
C LYS A 8 12.78 -8.95 -12.61
N LEU A 9 11.51 -8.52 -12.64
CA LEU A 9 11.10 -7.41 -13.50
C LEU A 9 11.88 -6.13 -13.16
N LEU A 10 12.02 -5.81 -11.87
CA LEU A 10 12.73 -4.62 -11.43
C LEU A 10 14.22 -4.69 -11.74
N ASP A 11 14.85 -5.86 -11.55
CA ASP A 11 16.29 -6.04 -11.79
C ASP A 11 16.63 -6.05 -13.28
N GLU A 12 15.83 -6.74 -14.10
CA GLU A 12 16.15 -6.97 -15.52
C GLU A 12 15.71 -5.81 -16.43
N PHE A 13 14.61 -5.11 -16.08
CA PHE A 13 14.01 -4.13 -16.99
C PHE A 13 14.00 -2.70 -16.45
N VAL A 14 13.93 -2.53 -15.13
CA VAL A 14 13.85 -1.20 -14.51
C VAL A 14 15.22 -0.75 -13.99
N GLU A 15 16.10 -1.71 -13.69
CA GLU A 15 17.43 -1.50 -13.09
C GLU A 15 17.37 -0.68 -11.79
N SER A 16 16.21 -0.73 -11.11
CA SER A 16 15.97 0.00 -9.87
C SER A 16 14.91 -0.71 -9.04
N ARG A 17 15.18 -0.88 -7.75
CA ARG A 17 14.23 -1.36 -6.75
C ARG A 17 13.56 -0.22 -5.99
N PHE A 18 13.78 1.02 -6.43
CA PHE A 18 13.21 2.22 -5.84
C PHE A 18 12.04 2.71 -6.68
N ILE A 19 10.84 2.60 -6.13
CA ILE A 19 9.58 2.95 -6.80
C ILE A 19 9.02 4.20 -6.13
N HIS A 20 8.97 5.31 -6.87
CA HIS A 20 8.42 6.56 -6.34
C HIS A 20 6.91 6.44 -6.06
N TYR A 21 6.18 5.83 -6.99
CA TYR A 21 4.72 5.78 -6.96
C TYR A 21 4.21 4.45 -7.50
N LEU A 22 3.31 3.84 -6.74
CA LEU A 22 2.58 2.63 -7.13
C LEU A 22 1.09 2.91 -6.98
N THR A 23 0.30 2.63 -8.02
CA THR A 23 -1.16 2.57 -7.90
C THR A 23 -1.60 1.12 -7.95
N ILE A 24 -2.53 0.75 -7.08
CA ILE A 24 -3.10 -0.59 -7.03
C ILE A 24 -4.61 -0.52 -6.81
N ASP A 25 -5.33 -1.31 -7.59
CA ASP A 25 -6.76 -1.55 -7.44
C ASP A 25 -6.94 -2.92 -6.76
N ILE A 26 -7.61 -2.92 -5.61
CA ILE A 26 -7.72 -4.08 -4.70
C ILE A 26 -9.16 -4.58 -4.70
N GLU A 27 -9.40 -5.70 -5.40
CA GLU A 27 -10.73 -6.33 -5.52
C GLU A 27 -10.95 -7.49 -4.53
N GLY A 28 -9.90 -7.91 -3.82
CA GLY A 28 -10.01 -8.74 -2.63
C GLY A 28 -8.84 -9.69 -2.38
N PHE A 29 -8.34 -10.38 -3.40
CA PHE A 29 -7.19 -11.26 -3.20
C PHE A 29 -5.90 -10.46 -2.95
N GLU A 30 -5.86 -9.24 -3.47
CA GLU A 30 -4.71 -8.34 -3.46
C GLU A 30 -4.47 -7.71 -2.07
N TYR A 31 -5.41 -7.83 -1.12
CA TYR A 31 -5.20 -7.38 0.27
C TYR A 31 -3.96 -8.05 0.90
N GLY A 32 -3.67 -9.30 0.55
CA GLY A 32 -2.46 -9.98 0.99
C GLY A 32 -1.19 -9.32 0.45
N ILE A 33 -1.20 -8.90 -0.82
CA ILE A 33 -0.08 -8.19 -1.45
C ILE A 33 0.11 -6.82 -0.78
N LEU A 34 -0.99 -6.11 -0.51
CA LEU A 34 -0.92 -4.80 0.13
C LEU A 34 -0.28 -4.87 1.52
N ARG A 35 -0.59 -5.90 2.34
CA ARG A 35 0.10 -6.13 3.63
C ARG A 35 1.61 -6.31 3.47
N GLU A 36 2.02 -7.06 2.45
CA GLU A 36 3.45 -7.30 2.17
C GLU A 36 4.17 -6.04 1.70
N LEU A 37 3.48 -5.12 1.01
CA LEU A 37 4.03 -3.86 0.48
C LEU A 37 4.22 -2.79 1.58
N ILE A 38 3.26 -2.69 2.51
CA ILE A 38 3.25 -1.64 3.54
C ILE A 38 3.92 -2.05 4.87
N GLY A 39 4.11 -3.35 5.11
CA GLY A 39 4.83 -3.86 6.28
C GLY A 39 6.32 -4.08 6.00
N ASN A 40 7.05 -4.58 7.00
CA ASN A 40 8.37 -5.21 6.81
C ASN A 40 8.24 -6.61 6.17
N GLY A 41 7.39 -6.71 5.14
CA GLY A 41 7.08 -7.93 4.42
C GLY A 41 8.18 -8.32 3.43
N GLN A 42 7.83 -9.21 2.52
CA GLN A 42 8.76 -9.76 1.54
C GLN A 42 9.33 -8.71 0.58
N PHE A 43 8.61 -7.63 0.28
CA PHE A 43 9.12 -6.54 -0.57
C PHE A 43 10.24 -5.77 0.12
N ALA A 44 10.06 -5.41 1.39
CA ALA A 44 11.11 -4.78 2.19
C ALA A 44 12.34 -5.69 2.32
N LYS A 45 12.14 -7.00 2.56
CA LYS A 45 13.23 -8.00 2.61
C LYS A 45 13.96 -8.16 1.29
N ALA A 46 13.28 -7.96 0.17
CA ALA A 46 13.86 -7.94 -1.16
C ALA A 46 14.56 -6.61 -1.50
N GLY A 47 14.64 -5.65 -0.57
CA GLY A 47 15.25 -4.34 -0.81
C GLY A 47 14.43 -3.44 -1.74
N ILE A 48 13.15 -3.75 -1.95
CA ILE A 48 12.25 -2.90 -2.72
C ILE A 48 11.73 -1.79 -1.80
N THR A 49 11.93 -0.54 -2.21
CA THR A 49 11.40 0.63 -1.52
C THR A 49 10.31 1.25 -2.37
N ILE A 50 9.16 1.51 -1.76
CA ILE A 50 8.06 2.24 -2.40
C ILE A 50 7.78 3.50 -1.58
N CYS A 51 7.72 4.65 -2.23
CA CYS A 51 7.53 5.91 -1.50
C CYS A 51 6.06 6.26 -1.29
N GLN A 52 5.21 6.06 -2.30
CA GLN A 52 3.77 6.22 -2.18
C GLN A 52 3.04 5.07 -2.84
N ILE A 53 2.07 4.50 -2.13
CA ILE A 53 1.16 3.47 -2.62
C ILE A 53 -0.25 4.04 -2.58
N ASP A 54 -0.84 4.28 -3.74
CA ASP A 54 -2.23 4.67 -3.87
C ASP A 54 -3.08 3.42 -4.09
N ALA A 55 -3.88 3.07 -3.08
CA ALA A 55 -4.74 1.91 -3.10
C ALA A 55 -6.21 2.34 -3.22
N GLU A 56 -6.93 1.72 -4.17
CA GLU A 56 -8.40 1.69 -4.17
C GLU A 56 -8.85 0.36 -3.56
N LEU A 57 -9.53 0.42 -2.41
CA LEU A 57 -9.90 -0.75 -1.61
C LEU A 57 -11.37 -1.06 -1.83
N HIS A 58 -11.67 -2.17 -2.49
CA HIS A 58 -13.03 -2.60 -2.76
C HIS A 58 -13.50 -3.61 -1.70
N ASN A 59 -14.80 -3.68 -1.51
CA ASN A 59 -15.40 -4.80 -0.78
C ASN A 59 -15.27 -6.06 -1.64
N PRO A 60 -14.77 -7.18 -1.10
CA PRO A 60 -14.61 -8.42 -1.84
C PRO A 60 -15.95 -8.89 -2.40
N LYS A 61 -16.06 -9.01 -3.72
CA LYS A 61 -17.27 -9.55 -4.38
C LYS A 61 -17.12 -11.04 -4.62
N PHE A 62 -17.14 -11.82 -3.54
CA PHE A 62 -17.06 -13.28 -3.64
C PHE A 62 -18.29 -13.97 -3.03
N PRO A 63 -19.35 -14.21 -3.83
CA PRO A 63 -20.59 -14.81 -3.33
C PRO A 63 -20.37 -16.19 -2.67
N ASN A 64 -19.34 -16.93 -3.10
CA ASN A 64 -19.04 -18.29 -2.65
C ASN A 64 -17.71 -18.41 -1.87
N ALA A 65 -17.08 -17.30 -1.47
CA ALA A 65 -15.82 -17.40 -0.73
C ALA A 65 -16.03 -17.86 0.72
N HIS A 66 -15.00 -18.52 1.26
CA HIS A 66 -14.86 -18.81 2.68
C HIS A 66 -15.04 -17.54 3.53
N ASP A 67 -15.61 -17.69 4.72
CA ASP A 67 -15.94 -16.56 5.61
C ASP A 67 -14.75 -15.68 5.98
N SER A 68 -13.52 -16.23 5.95
CA SER A 68 -12.28 -15.48 6.14
C SER A 68 -12.04 -14.41 5.06
N ILE A 69 -12.48 -14.65 3.82
CA ILE A 69 -12.39 -13.69 2.72
C ILE A 69 -13.55 -12.68 2.79
N LYS A 70 -14.73 -13.10 3.26
CA LYS A 70 -15.89 -12.20 3.47
C LYS A 70 -15.65 -11.18 4.59
N GLN A 71 -14.73 -11.46 5.52
CA GLN A 71 -14.32 -10.54 6.59
C GLN A 71 -13.29 -9.49 6.14
N LEU A 72 -12.75 -9.59 4.92
CA LEU A 72 -11.88 -8.55 4.36
C LEU A 72 -12.74 -7.33 4.05
N ASN A 73 -12.79 -6.39 4.98
CA ASN A 73 -13.42 -5.09 4.80
C ASN A 73 -12.31 -4.03 4.73
N PRO A 74 -12.35 -3.09 3.76
CA PRO A 74 -11.42 -1.96 3.70
C PRO A 74 -11.17 -1.29 5.06
N VAL A 75 -12.24 -1.06 5.83
CA VAL A 75 -12.16 -0.44 7.17
C VAL A 75 -11.36 -1.30 8.13
N ARG A 76 -11.60 -2.62 8.17
CA ARG A 76 -10.88 -3.52 9.07
C ARG A 76 -9.40 -3.61 8.68
N PHE A 77 -9.11 -3.65 7.39
CA PHE A 77 -7.73 -3.63 6.89
C PHE A 77 -6.99 -2.37 7.35
N ILE A 78 -7.62 -1.21 7.22
CA ILE A 78 -7.06 0.08 7.65
C ILE A 78 -6.78 0.08 9.16
N LEU A 79 -7.72 -0.41 9.97
CA LEU A 79 -7.53 -0.49 11.42
C LEU A 79 -6.38 -1.44 11.79
N ASP A 80 -6.36 -2.65 11.23
CA ASP A 80 -5.26 -3.60 11.44
C ASP A 80 -3.90 -2.99 11.02
N PHE A 81 -3.88 -2.19 9.95
CA PHE A 81 -2.70 -1.49 9.49
C PHE A 81 -2.24 -0.43 10.49
N LEU A 82 -3.16 0.39 11.02
CA LEU A 82 -2.85 1.41 12.03
C LEU A 82 -2.31 0.80 13.32
N ASP A 83 -2.72 -0.41 13.66
CA ASP A 83 -2.24 -1.16 14.83
C ASP A 83 -0.87 -1.84 14.59
N THR A 84 -0.39 -1.88 13.34
CA THR A 84 0.88 -2.52 12.97
C THR A 84 1.98 -1.47 12.78
N PRO A 85 3.16 -1.61 13.43
CA PRO A 85 4.29 -0.73 13.15
C PRO A 85 4.67 -0.74 11.66
N SER A 86 4.56 0.41 11.00
CA SER A 86 4.84 0.59 9.58
C SER A 86 5.59 1.90 9.33
N PRO A 87 6.51 1.95 8.35
CA PRO A 87 7.11 3.21 7.91
C PRO A 87 6.14 4.09 7.11
N TYR A 88 4.96 3.57 6.77
CA TYR A 88 3.96 4.27 5.98
C TYR A 88 2.91 4.93 6.87
N ILE A 89 2.50 6.15 6.50
CA ILE A 89 1.29 6.78 7.04
C ILE A 89 0.15 6.68 6.02
N PRO A 90 -1.08 6.36 6.45
CA PRO A 90 -2.24 6.37 5.56
C PRO A 90 -2.82 7.78 5.48
N ILE A 91 -3.03 8.27 4.26
CA ILE A 91 -3.71 9.52 3.94
C ILE A 91 -5.02 9.15 3.24
N PHE A 92 -6.14 9.46 3.86
CA PHE A 92 -7.47 9.16 3.32
C PHE A 92 -7.86 10.26 2.36
N ASN A 93 -8.04 9.91 1.08
CA ASN A 93 -8.19 10.93 0.04
C ASN A 93 -9.63 11.46 -0.06
N VAL A 94 -10.65 10.67 0.27
CA VAL A 94 -12.06 11.13 0.38
C VAL A 94 -12.93 10.03 0.98
N PRO A 95 -13.96 10.35 1.79
CA PRO A 95 -15.07 9.42 1.98
C PRO A 95 -15.91 9.46 0.70
N TYR A 96 -15.75 8.47 -0.18
CA TYR A 96 -16.73 8.25 -1.24
C TYR A 96 -18.04 7.78 -0.58
N LEU A 97 -18.83 8.70 -0.04
CA LEU A 97 -20.10 8.45 0.68
C LEU A 97 -21.15 7.73 -0.19
N LYS A 98 -20.90 7.48 -1.47
CA LYS A 98 -21.80 6.82 -2.42
C LYS A 98 -21.27 5.52 -3.02
N HIS A 99 -20.01 5.17 -2.80
CA HIS A 99 -19.41 3.93 -3.33
C HIS A 99 -18.76 3.11 -2.21
N PRO A 100 -18.85 1.77 -2.25
CA PRO A 100 -18.30 0.91 -1.20
C PRO A 100 -16.76 0.86 -1.19
N HIS A 101 -16.08 1.68 -2.00
CA HIS A 101 -14.63 1.64 -2.18
C HIS A 101 -13.96 2.75 -1.39
N GLN A 102 -12.77 2.49 -0.85
CA GLN A 102 -11.99 3.46 -0.08
C GLN A 102 -10.69 3.75 -0.81
N LYS A 103 -10.40 5.03 -1.09
CA LYS A 103 -9.12 5.44 -1.66
C LYS A 103 -8.18 5.93 -0.57
N VAL A 104 -7.05 5.26 -0.42
CA VAL A 104 -6.04 5.55 0.60
C VAL A 104 -4.67 5.64 -0.04
N SER A 105 -3.91 6.68 0.30
CA SER A 105 -2.50 6.81 -0.06
C SER A 105 -1.63 6.45 1.14
N PHE A 106 -0.78 5.44 1.01
CA PHE A 106 0.22 5.08 2.01
C PHE A 106 1.55 5.73 1.64
N VAL A 107 2.08 6.61 2.49
CA VAL A 107 3.31 7.38 2.21
C VAL A 107 4.41 6.97 3.18
N ASN A 108 5.56 6.54 2.65
CA ASN A 108 6.74 6.18 3.45
C ASN A 108 7.42 7.43 4.01
N ILE A 109 7.24 7.68 5.30
CA ILE A 109 7.79 8.88 5.98
C ILE A 109 9.13 8.62 6.67
N VAL A 110 9.58 7.36 6.72
CA VAL A 110 10.83 6.99 7.40
C VAL A 110 12.01 7.02 6.43
N ASN A 111 11.80 6.57 5.19
CA ASN A 111 12.86 6.51 4.19
C ASN A 111 13.29 7.93 3.75
N PRO A 112 14.59 8.31 3.87
CA PRO A 112 15.06 9.65 3.53
C PRO A 112 14.88 10.03 2.06
N GLU A 113 15.00 9.08 1.13
CA GLU A 113 14.79 9.33 -0.29
C GLU A 113 13.32 9.61 -0.58
N CYS A 114 12.40 8.86 0.04
CA CYS A 114 10.96 9.12 -0.07
C CYS A 114 10.57 10.49 0.51
N ARG A 115 11.14 10.86 1.66
CA ARG A 115 10.95 12.20 2.25
C ARG A 115 11.42 13.31 1.30
N ARG A 116 12.57 13.12 0.64
CA ARG A 116 13.09 14.07 -0.35
C ARG A 116 12.21 14.14 -1.60
N ALA A 117 11.82 12.98 -2.14
CA ALA A 117 10.99 12.89 -3.35
C ALA A 117 9.67 13.65 -3.19
N PHE A 118 9.02 13.53 -2.03
CA PHE A 118 7.74 14.19 -1.76
C PHE A 118 7.87 15.51 -1.00
N LYS A 119 9.10 15.97 -0.68
CA LYS A 119 9.34 17.19 0.14
C LYS A 119 8.53 17.19 1.45
N ILE A 120 8.51 16.05 2.15
CA ILE A 120 7.64 15.81 3.31
C ILE A 120 7.82 16.88 4.41
N GLU A 121 9.04 17.35 4.65
CA GLU A 121 9.32 18.43 5.63
C GLU A 121 8.54 19.73 5.34
N SER A 122 8.37 20.08 4.06
CA SER A 122 7.64 21.29 3.66
C SER A 122 6.14 21.25 3.98
N TYR A 123 5.60 20.09 4.37
CA TYR A 123 4.23 19.98 4.87
C TYR A 123 4.14 20.24 6.39
N PHE A 124 5.23 20.01 7.14
CA PHE A 124 5.28 20.26 8.58
C PHE A 124 5.71 21.69 8.91
N ASP A 125 6.47 22.33 8.03
CA ASP A 125 6.92 23.73 8.17
C ASP A 125 5.86 24.78 7.80
N ARG A 126 4.69 24.35 7.28
CA ARG A 126 3.56 25.25 6.94
C ARG A 126 2.71 25.63 8.17
N LYS A 127 3.34 25.75 9.34
CA LYS A 127 2.72 26.28 10.56
C LYS A 127 2.90 27.79 10.66
#